data_AF-A0A356KCQ4-F1
#
_entry.id   AF-A0A356KCQ4-F1
#
_cell.length_a   1.000
_cell.length_b   1.000
_cell.length_c   1.000
_cell.angle_alpha   90.00
_cell.angle_beta   90.00
_cell.angle_gamma   90.00
#
_symmetry.space_group_name_H-M   'P 1'
#
loop_
_entity.id
_entity.type
_entity.pdbx_description
1 polymer ?
#
loop_
_entity_poly.entity_id
_entity_poly.type
_entity_poly.pdbx_seq_one_letter_code
_entity_poly.pdbx_strand_id
1 'polypeptide(L)'
;MSDLNVRAALRAWKASPSDPHALQAALVAHKRAGLPLPWALLLAQPRWERLRGLVAKWWARPLTPERGCTPEEIAATERRLKRPLPEVLSELYRLVGQRPETVGLPFAPLQPLDELEVSFGRLQLLQSGHDESVDGHEAERLWIRAADLNQPDPPVFYEDEDTEEQRELGPASEVLFALLVSHVGTAYGPSLALRDGVCYGLYSYEEDDETRALLEGHYPRLPLPAIYPLALGDAETILIFDRSEGVWACARDGEAWDRLRALLPEEGWEEEEEDPLIAELSAEFEGRPLSELRHDPRFAELARRLMPMSCGTFEQSAPYEALLPEPDAEQAATFNAAWERIERWLSRHAPEVLANLAPGADPADLDVFCDQLALELPPQVRALWLRHDGQLNDYPALFEFRWFRPLEEALAATRRTRGLEEFDWEHELPPEVDTTLYSRWWINFAGEAGGDDWFLDFSPSEEGTPGQVIEVTHNADVRVLAPSLTEFFQGIALALEAGLFEVDESG
;
A
#
# COMPACT_ATOMS: atom_id res chain seq x y z
N MET A 1 -0.73 34.05 -23.33
CA MET A 1 -0.72 35.30 -22.53
C MET A 1 0.71 35.77 -22.37
N SER A 2 1.00 37.07 -22.36
CA SER A 2 2.39 37.55 -22.26
C SER A 2 2.97 37.34 -20.87
N ASP A 3 4.28 37.06 -20.79
CA ASP A 3 5.05 36.98 -19.53
C ASP A 3 4.88 38.24 -18.66
N LEU A 4 4.71 39.41 -19.30
CA LEU A 4 4.42 40.68 -18.63
C LEU A 4 3.11 40.63 -17.81
N ASN A 5 2.06 40.01 -18.33
CA ASN A 5 0.76 39.93 -17.65
C ASN A 5 0.81 38.98 -16.46
N VAL A 6 1.55 37.87 -16.56
CA VAL A 6 1.76 36.93 -15.44
C VAL A 6 2.52 37.61 -14.30
N ARG A 7 3.62 38.29 -14.63
CA ARG A 7 4.40 39.05 -13.64
C ARG A 7 3.60 40.18 -12.99
N ALA A 8 2.73 40.86 -13.75
CA ALA A 8 1.87 41.91 -13.22
C ALA A 8 0.83 41.36 -12.22
N ALA A 9 0.16 40.26 -12.56
CA ALA A 9 -0.81 39.62 -11.67
C ALA A 9 -0.14 39.13 -10.37
N LEU A 10 1.04 38.51 -10.48
CA LEU A 10 1.80 38.06 -9.31
C LEU A 10 2.24 39.23 -8.42
N ARG A 11 2.67 40.37 -9.01
CA ARG A 11 3.01 41.57 -8.23
C ARG A 11 1.80 42.17 -7.52
N ALA A 12 0.65 42.21 -8.19
CA ALA A 12 -0.59 42.70 -7.61
C ALA A 12 -1.01 41.87 -6.39
N TRP A 13 -0.97 40.54 -6.50
CA TRP A 13 -1.22 39.64 -5.36
C TRP A 13 -0.19 39.82 -4.24
N LYS A 14 1.11 39.91 -4.55
CA LYS A 14 2.14 40.17 -3.52
C LYS A 14 1.94 41.49 -2.76
N ALA A 15 1.34 42.50 -3.39
CA ALA A 15 1.00 43.77 -2.75
C ALA A 15 -0.24 43.69 -1.85
N SER A 16 -1.10 42.68 -2.03
CA SER A 16 -2.29 42.45 -1.21
C SER A 16 -2.58 40.94 -1.10
N PRO A 17 -1.78 40.18 -0.32
CA PRO A 17 -1.88 38.72 -0.28
C PRO A 17 -3.20 38.18 0.26
N SER A 18 -3.92 38.98 1.05
CA SER A 18 -5.24 38.67 1.60
C SER A 18 -6.41 38.97 0.65
N ASP A 19 -6.16 39.57 -0.52
CA ASP A 19 -7.20 39.85 -1.52
C ASP A 19 -7.48 38.58 -2.36
N PRO A 20 -8.68 37.96 -2.23
CA PRO A 20 -9.03 36.76 -2.99
C PRO A 20 -9.08 36.98 -4.50
N HIS A 21 -9.41 38.21 -4.95
CA HIS A 21 -9.46 38.53 -6.37
C HIS A 21 -8.05 38.62 -6.97
N ALA A 22 -7.11 39.21 -6.23
CA ALA A 22 -5.72 39.26 -6.64
C ALA A 22 -5.08 37.85 -6.69
N LEU A 23 -5.38 37.01 -5.68
CA LEU A 23 -4.98 35.61 -5.66
C LEU A 23 -5.51 34.85 -6.89
N GLN A 24 -6.83 34.94 -7.13
CA GLN A 24 -7.47 34.27 -8.26
C GLN A 24 -6.91 34.76 -9.61
N ALA A 25 -6.67 36.06 -9.75
CA ALA A 25 -6.07 36.62 -10.96
C ALA A 25 -4.66 36.06 -11.20
N ALA A 26 -3.83 35.93 -10.15
CA ALA A 26 -2.51 35.34 -10.25
C ALA A 26 -2.55 33.84 -10.60
N LEU A 27 -3.44 33.06 -9.97
CA LEU A 27 -3.64 31.63 -10.28
C LEU A 27 -4.05 31.42 -11.74
N VAL A 28 -5.06 32.16 -12.21
CA VAL A 28 -5.54 32.10 -13.61
C VAL A 28 -4.43 32.54 -14.57
N ALA A 29 -3.62 33.54 -14.18
CA ALA A 29 -2.51 34.01 -14.99
C ALA A 29 -1.46 32.90 -15.23
N HIS A 30 -1.04 32.21 -14.16
CA HIS A 30 -0.09 31.10 -14.28
C HIS A 30 -0.68 29.92 -15.07
N LYS A 31 -1.93 29.51 -14.76
CA LYS A 31 -2.60 28.39 -15.43
C LYS A 31 -2.72 28.61 -16.94
N ARG A 32 -3.19 29.78 -17.38
CA ARG A 32 -3.31 30.12 -18.81
C ARG A 32 -1.97 30.29 -19.53
N ALA A 33 -0.88 30.50 -18.79
CA ALA A 33 0.46 30.59 -19.35
C ALA A 33 1.17 29.22 -19.39
N GLY A 34 0.59 28.17 -18.80
CA GLY A 34 1.25 26.86 -18.64
C GLY A 34 2.50 26.94 -17.77
N LEU A 35 2.55 27.90 -16.83
CA LEU A 35 3.69 28.10 -15.95
C LEU A 35 3.43 27.47 -14.58
N PRO A 36 4.43 26.83 -13.95
CA PRO A 36 4.28 26.31 -12.60
C PRO A 36 3.94 27.45 -11.63
N LEU A 37 3.09 27.15 -10.65
CA LEU A 37 2.74 28.10 -9.60
C LEU A 37 3.97 28.38 -8.73
N PRO A 38 4.33 29.64 -8.44
CA PRO A 38 5.32 29.96 -7.43
C PRO A 38 4.89 29.39 -6.08
N TRP A 39 5.83 28.92 -5.27
CA TRP A 39 5.53 28.25 -3.99
C TRP A 39 4.61 29.07 -3.07
N ALA A 40 4.83 30.38 -2.96
CA ALA A 40 3.97 31.24 -2.14
C ALA A 40 2.53 31.31 -2.66
N LEU A 41 2.34 31.25 -3.98
CA LEU A 41 1.02 31.25 -4.61
C LEU A 41 0.33 29.89 -4.44
N LEU A 42 1.11 28.82 -4.51
CA LEU A 42 0.67 27.45 -4.22
C LEU A 42 0.16 27.32 -2.77
N LEU A 43 0.95 27.74 -1.78
CA LEU A 43 0.57 27.71 -0.37
C LEU A 43 -0.62 28.63 -0.05
N ALA A 44 -0.86 29.66 -0.86
CA ALA A 44 -1.96 30.61 -0.68
C ALA A 44 -3.31 30.08 -1.15
N GLN A 45 -3.34 28.96 -1.88
CA GLN A 45 -4.60 28.40 -2.37
C GLN A 45 -5.53 28.00 -1.21
N PRO A 46 -6.86 28.20 -1.34
CA PRO A 46 -7.82 27.87 -0.29
C PRO A 46 -7.74 26.41 0.19
N ARG A 47 -7.49 25.45 -0.71
CA ARG A 47 -7.39 24.02 -0.36
C ARG A 47 -6.25 23.71 0.64
N TRP A 48 -5.18 24.51 0.63
CA TRP A 48 -4.02 24.32 1.50
C TRP A 48 -4.08 25.18 2.77
N GLU A 49 -5.18 25.90 3.01
CA GLU A 49 -5.35 26.73 4.20
C GLU A 49 -5.34 25.90 5.49
N ARG A 50 -6.03 24.75 5.49
CA ARG A 50 -6.05 23.80 6.62
C ARG A 50 -4.66 23.27 6.93
N LEU A 51 -3.95 22.79 5.91
CA LEU A 51 -2.56 22.31 6.02
C LEU A 51 -1.64 23.39 6.60
N ARG A 52 -1.68 24.59 6.03
CA ARG A 52 -0.88 25.74 6.49
C ARG A 52 -1.17 26.06 7.96
N GLY A 53 -2.45 26.05 8.35
CA GLY A 53 -2.87 26.30 9.73
C GLY A 53 -2.42 25.21 10.70
N LEU A 54 -2.51 23.95 10.29
CA LEU A 54 -2.07 22.79 11.07
C LEU A 54 -0.56 22.86 11.31
N VAL A 55 0.24 22.96 10.25
CA VAL A 55 1.71 23.01 10.35
C VAL A 55 2.17 24.21 11.16
N ALA A 56 1.58 25.40 10.93
CA ALA A 56 1.96 26.59 11.69
C ALA A 56 1.65 26.51 13.19
N LYS A 57 0.68 25.67 13.59
CA LYS A 57 0.30 25.47 15.00
C LYS A 57 1.16 24.41 15.67
N TRP A 58 1.37 23.27 15.00
CA TRP A 58 1.87 22.05 15.62
C TRP A 58 3.34 21.74 15.32
N TRP A 59 3.88 22.17 14.18
CA TRP A 59 5.28 21.91 13.82
C TRP A 59 6.23 23.00 14.33
N ALA A 60 7.40 22.60 14.83
CA ALA A 60 8.51 23.47 15.23
C ALA A 60 8.95 24.40 14.09
N ARG A 61 8.87 23.90 12.85
CA ARG A 61 9.39 24.59 11.67
C ARG A 61 8.26 24.84 10.66
N PRO A 62 8.18 26.07 10.11
CA PRO A 62 7.17 26.37 9.11
C PRO A 62 7.47 25.66 7.78
N LEU A 63 6.42 25.52 6.95
CA LEU A 63 6.58 25.15 5.55
C LEU A 63 7.48 26.18 4.85
N THR A 64 8.45 25.68 4.08
CA THR A 64 9.41 26.50 3.32
C THR A 64 9.65 25.88 1.95
N PRO A 65 9.92 26.68 0.90
CA PRO A 65 10.14 26.17 -0.45
C PRO A 65 11.34 25.22 -0.56
N GLU A 66 12.35 25.37 0.31
CA GLU A 66 13.55 24.53 0.34
C GLU A 66 13.28 23.09 0.82
N ARG A 67 12.11 22.85 1.42
CA ARG A 67 11.70 21.53 1.92
C ARG A 67 10.85 20.75 0.93
N GLY A 68 10.17 21.45 0.01
CA GLY A 68 9.32 20.83 -1.00
C GLY A 68 10.10 20.29 -2.19
N CYS A 69 9.51 19.34 -2.90
CA CYS A 69 10.04 18.87 -4.17
C CYS A 69 9.98 19.97 -5.23
N THR A 70 10.98 19.99 -6.09
CA THR A 70 11.07 20.88 -7.24
C THR A 70 10.12 20.41 -8.35
N PRO A 71 9.66 21.31 -9.23
CA PRO A 71 8.89 20.92 -10.41
C PRO A 71 9.61 19.91 -11.32
N GLU A 72 10.95 19.90 -11.31
CA GLU A 72 11.73 18.97 -12.12
C GLU A 72 11.74 17.56 -11.54
N GLU A 73 11.78 17.41 -10.21
CA GLU A 73 11.64 16.12 -9.54
C GLU A 73 10.24 15.53 -9.80
N ILE A 74 9.19 16.35 -9.70
CA ILE A 74 7.83 15.94 -10.05
C ILE A 74 7.77 15.49 -11.51
N ALA A 75 8.30 16.30 -12.43
CA ALA A 75 8.31 15.96 -13.85
C ALA A 75 9.14 14.70 -14.16
N ALA A 76 10.21 14.43 -13.40
CA ALA A 76 10.99 13.20 -13.52
C ALA A 76 10.17 11.98 -13.11
N THR A 77 9.42 12.06 -12.01
CA THR A 77 8.49 11.01 -11.58
C THR A 77 7.37 10.79 -12.60
N GLU A 78 6.74 11.85 -13.11
CA GLU A 78 5.70 11.73 -14.14
C GLU A 78 6.23 11.06 -15.43
N ARG A 79 7.48 11.36 -15.81
CA ARG A 79 8.15 10.68 -16.93
C ARG A 79 8.40 9.20 -16.64
N ARG A 80 8.80 8.86 -15.41
CA ARG A 80 9.03 7.46 -14.96
C ARG A 80 7.71 6.68 -14.97
N LEU A 81 6.66 7.25 -14.39
CA LEU A 81 5.30 6.71 -14.36
C LEU A 81 4.61 6.70 -15.73
N LYS A 82 5.17 7.40 -16.73
CA LYS A 82 4.58 7.64 -18.06
C LYS A 82 3.18 8.25 -18.00
N ARG A 83 2.85 8.92 -16.88
CA ARG A 83 1.54 9.51 -16.56
C ARG A 83 1.74 10.73 -15.66
N PRO A 84 0.89 11.76 -15.78
CA PRO A 84 0.92 12.88 -14.84
C PRO A 84 0.49 12.44 -13.45
N LEU A 85 1.03 13.08 -12.42
CA LEU A 85 0.50 12.93 -11.06
C LEU A 85 -0.78 13.78 -10.93
N PRO A 86 -1.74 13.34 -10.10
CA PRO A 86 -2.84 14.17 -9.67
C PRO A 86 -2.37 15.55 -9.17
N GLU A 87 -3.10 16.61 -9.52
CA GLU A 87 -2.76 18.01 -9.16
C GLU A 87 -2.50 18.12 -7.65
N VAL A 88 -3.35 17.50 -6.82
CA VAL A 88 -3.21 17.49 -5.35
C VAL A 88 -1.90 16.85 -4.88
N LEU A 89 -1.43 15.75 -5.48
CA LEU A 89 -0.20 15.08 -5.08
C LEU A 89 1.00 15.93 -5.48
N SER A 90 1.04 16.40 -6.73
CA SER A 90 2.11 17.30 -7.19
C SER A 90 2.21 18.55 -6.33
N GLU A 91 1.09 19.13 -5.93
CA GLU A 91 1.05 20.28 -5.04
C GLU A 91 1.53 19.94 -3.62
N LEU A 92 1.09 18.82 -3.07
CA LEU A 92 1.48 18.36 -1.74
C LEU A 92 2.99 18.12 -1.66
N TYR A 93 3.57 17.31 -2.55
CA TYR A 93 5.03 17.06 -2.57
C TYR A 93 5.83 18.36 -2.71
N ARG A 94 5.31 19.37 -3.43
CA ARG A 94 5.94 20.69 -3.53
C ARG A 94 5.80 21.55 -2.27
N LEU A 95 4.83 21.27 -1.40
CA LEU A 95 4.60 21.99 -0.15
C LEU A 95 5.33 21.35 1.03
N VAL A 96 5.19 20.03 1.19
CA VAL A 96 5.69 19.27 2.35
C VAL A 96 6.96 18.48 2.05
N GLY A 97 7.24 18.16 0.78
CA GLY A 97 8.42 17.38 0.41
C GLY A 97 8.32 15.90 0.70
N GLN A 98 9.48 15.25 0.82
CA GLN A 98 9.65 13.82 1.13
C GLN A 98 10.46 13.64 2.42
N ARG A 99 10.36 14.58 3.37
CA ARG A 99 11.22 14.55 4.56
C ARG A 99 10.47 14.05 5.81
N PRO A 100 11.08 13.11 6.55
CA PRO A 100 10.72 12.71 7.92
C PRO A 100 10.02 13.76 8.78
N GLU A 101 10.58 14.97 8.85
CA GLU A 101 10.14 15.99 9.79
C GLU A 101 8.91 16.77 9.31
N THR A 102 8.48 16.53 8.07
CA THR A 102 7.35 17.23 7.42
C THR A 102 6.24 16.28 7.00
N VAL A 103 6.55 15.00 6.80
CA VAL A 103 5.59 13.93 6.45
C VAL A 103 5.55 12.79 7.47
N GLY A 104 6.27 12.90 8.60
CA GLY A 104 6.32 11.88 9.66
C GLY A 104 7.45 10.85 9.45
N LEU A 105 7.97 10.30 10.55
CA LEU A 105 8.79 9.07 10.64
C LEU A 105 7.94 7.96 11.31
N PRO A 106 8.45 6.72 11.44
CA PRO A 106 8.76 5.72 10.43
C PRO A 106 7.56 4.80 10.05
N PHE A 107 6.39 4.98 10.66
CA PHE A 107 5.32 3.96 10.60
C PHE A 107 4.44 4.02 9.35
N ALA A 108 4.30 5.20 8.72
CA ALA A 108 3.40 5.39 7.58
C ALA A 108 3.78 6.58 6.68
N PRO A 109 5.05 6.70 6.21
CA PRO A 109 5.43 7.86 5.41
C PRO A 109 4.74 7.84 4.04
N LEU A 110 4.39 9.03 3.54
CA LEU A 110 4.06 9.20 2.12
C LEU A 110 5.21 8.66 1.27
N GLN A 111 4.86 7.83 0.29
CA GLN A 111 5.81 7.23 -0.65
C GLN A 111 6.72 8.30 -1.29
N PRO A 112 8.05 8.13 -1.31
CA PRO A 112 8.97 9.00 -2.03
C PRO A 112 8.65 9.12 -3.53
N LEU A 113 8.99 10.24 -4.16
CA LEU A 113 8.69 10.49 -5.57
C LEU A 113 9.42 9.52 -6.51
N ASP A 114 10.59 9.03 -6.12
CA ASP A 114 11.37 8.04 -6.84
C ASP A 114 10.86 6.61 -6.64
N GLU A 115 10.12 6.36 -5.56
CA GLU A 115 9.50 5.06 -5.23
C GLU A 115 8.07 4.92 -5.77
N LEU A 116 7.33 6.03 -5.98
CA LEU A 116 5.95 5.97 -6.51
C LEU A 116 5.85 5.07 -7.74
N GLU A 117 5.03 4.04 -7.70
CA GLU A 117 4.85 3.11 -8.80
C GLU A 117 3.37 2.89 -9.07
N VAL A 118 3.04 2.67 -10.34
CA VAL A 118 1.72 2.18 -10.72
C VAL A 118 1.87 0.71 -11.02
N SER A 119 1.38 -0.13 -10.12
CA SER A 119 1.34 -1.58 -10.27
C SER A 119 -0.08 -2.08 -10.01
N PHE A 120 -0.49 -3.13 -10.72
CA PHE A 120 -1.83 -3.72 -10.64
C PHE A 120 -2.95 -2.68 -10.84
N GLY A 121 -2.69 -1.67 -11.68
CA GLY A 121 -3.62 -0.57 -11.90
C GLY A 121 -3.83 0.35 -10.69
N ARG A 122 -2.91 0.36 -9.71
CA ARG A 122 -2.97 1.17 -8.49
C ARG A 122 -1.68 1.99 -8.34
N LEU A 123 -1.83 3.28 -8.02
CA LEU A 123 -0.73 4.09 -7.50
C LEU A 123 -0.73 3.97 -5.99
N GLN A 124 0.29 3.33 -5.41
CA GLN A 124 0.42 3.22 -3.97
C GLN A 124 0.87 4.57 -3.39
N LEU A 125 0.14 5.09 -2.40
CA LEU A 125 0.49 6.32 -1.68
C LEU A 125 1.22 6.05 -0.37
N LEU A 126 0.84 4.96 0.29
CA LEU A 126 1.33 4.59 1.60
C LEU A 126 1.43 3.06 1.67
N GLN A 127 2.57 2.57 2.14
CA GLN A 127 2.78 1.15 2.45
C GLN A 127 3.57 1.10 3.75
N SER A 128 2.92 0.77 4.85
CA SER A 128 3.62 0.33 6.06
C SER A 128 4.37 -0.96 5.73
N GLY A 129 5.60 -1.08 6.21
CA GLY A 129 6.40 -2.28 5.98
C GLY A 129 5.68 -3.50 6.57
N HIS A 130 5.69 -4.61 5.81
CA HIS A 130 5.40 -5.93 6.36
C HIS A 130 6.32 -6.15 7.57
N ASP A 131 5.75 -6.17 8.77
CA ASP A 131 6.34 -6.91 9.87
C ASP A 131 5.35 -8.02 10.22
N GLU A 132 5.62 -9.22 9.71
CA GLU A 132 4.85 -10.46 9.93
C GLU A 132 4.81 -10.89 11.41
N SER A 133 5.45 -10.12 12.31
CA SER A 133 5.64 -10.48 13.72
C SER A 133 4.88 -9.63 14.74
N VAL A 134 4.11 -8.62 14.30
CA VAL A 134 3.31 -7.79 15.21
C VAL A 134 1.83 -8.10 15.02
N ASP A 135 1.30 -8.99 15.85
CA ASP A 135 -0.13 -9.22 15.99
C ASP A 135 -0.85 -7.89 16.28
N GLY A 136 -1.65 -7.39 15.32
CA GLY A 136 -2.70 -6.41 15.59
C GLY A 136 -2.49 -4.97 15.13
N HIS A 137 -1.45 -4.63 14.36
CA HIS A 137 -1.37 -3.33 13.71
C HIS A 137 -1.74 -3.44 12.23
N GLU A 138 -2.99 -3.07 11.92
CA GLU A 138 -3.52 -2.95 10.55
C GLU A 138 -2.58 -2.08 9.70
N ALA A 139 -1.82 -2.70 8.81
CA ALA A 139 -0.98 -1.98 7.88
C ALA A 139 -1.86 -1.23 6.86
N GLU A 140 -1.84 0.10 6.88
CA GLU A 140 -2.71 0.92 6.03
C GLU A 140 -2.22 0.91 4.57
N ARG A 141 -2.88 0.16 3.68
CA ARG A 141 -2.62 0.22 2.23
C ARG A 141 -3.49 1.30 1.58
N LEU A 142 -2.93 2.50 1.44
CA LEU A 142 -3.60 3.61 0.76
C LEU A 142 -3.15 3.75 -0.69
N TRP A 143 -4.11 3.78 -1.60
CA TRP A 143 -3.82 3.80 -3.04
C TRP A 143 -4.86 4.58 -3.86
N ILE A 144 -4.49 4.97 -5.08
CA ILE A 144 -5.36 5.60 -6.07
C ILE A 144 -5.44 4.72 -7.31
N ARG A 145 -6.63 4.54 -7.89
CA ARG A 145 -6.78 3.84 -9.18
C ARG A 145 -5.98 4.54 -10.28
N ALA A 146 -5.24 3.79 -11.08
CA ALA A 146 -4.49 4.31 -12.22
C ALA A 146 -5.38 5.06 -13.24
N ALA A 147 -6.66 4.66 -13.34
CA ALA A 147 -7.66 5.32 -14.17
C ALA A 147 -8.03 6.74 -13.68
N ASP A 148 -7.91 6.98 -12.37
CA ASP A 148 -8.31 8.24 -11.72
C ASP A 148 -7.17 9.25 -11.61
N LEU A 149 -5.94 8.88 -12.02
CA LEU A 149 -4.76 9.77 -11.91
C LEU A 149 -4.88 11.08 -12.70
N ASN A 150 -5.77 11.15 -13.69
CA ASN A 150 -6.05 12.38 -14.43
C ASN A 150 -6.99 13.35 -13.69
N GLN A 151 -7.64 12.90 -12.61
CA GLN A 151 -8.45 13.77 -11.78
C GLN A 151 -7.54 14.69 -10.96
N PRO A 152 -7.90 15.97 -10.76
CA PRO A 152 -7.08 16.88 -9.96
C PRO A 152 -6.98 16.45 -8.49
N ASP A 153 -8.04 15.82 -7.97
CA ASP A 153 -8.17 15.36 -6.59
C ASP A 153 -8.92 14.01 -6.58
N PRO A 154 -8.23 12.90 -6.92
CA PRO A 154 -8.85 11.59 -7.09
C PRO A 154 -9.28 10.98 -5.76
N PRO A 155 -10.22 10.02 -5.77
CA PRO A 155 -10.53 9.22 -4.60
C PRO A 155 -9.33 8.35 -4.20
N VAL A 156 -9.12 8.22 -2.90
CA VAL A 156 -8.17 7.29 -2.28
C VAL A 156 -8.94 6.11 -1.70
N PHE A 157 -8.38 4.93 -1.89
CA PHE A 157 -8.90 3.66 -1.41
C PHE A 157 -8.01 3.14 -0.30
N TYR A 158 -8.66 2.46 0.64
CA TYR A 158 -8.03 1.66 1.67
C TYR A 158 -8.33 0.20 1.38
N GLU A 159 -7.31 -0.64 1.52
CA GLU A 159 -7.43 -2.09 1.52
C GLU A 159 -7.01 -2.61 2.89
N ASP A 160 -7.91 -3.38 3.50
CA ASP A 160 -7.67 -4.09 4.74
C ASP A 160 -6.79 -5.32 4.47
N GLU A 161 -5.68 -5.49 5.19
CA GLU A 161 -4.74 -6.58 4.88
C GLU A 161 -5.30 -7.97 5.23
N ASP A 162 -6.16 -8.07 6.24
CA ASP A 162 -6.68 -9.34 6.73
C ASP A 162 -7.88 -9.82 5.90
N THR A 163 -8.74 -8.87 5.50
CA THR A 163 -10.00 -9.17 4.81
C THR A 163 -9.97 -8.90 3.31
N GLU A 164 -8.92 -8.22 2.82
CA GLU A 164 -8.83 -7.70 1.44
C GLU A 164 -10.01 -6.76 1.08
N GLU A 165 -10.78 -6.28 2.06
CA GLU A 165 -11.92 -5.41 1.83
C GLU A 165 -11.43 -4.02 1.38
N GLN A 166 -11.94 -3.60 0.22
CA GLN A 166 -11.62 -2.30 -0.35
C GLN A 166 -12.73 -1.30 -0.08
N ARG A 167 -12.36 -0.16 0.50
CA ARG A 167 -13.28 0.96 0.76
C ARG A 167 -12.74 2.27 0.23
N GLU A 168 -13.63 3.05 -0.38
CA GLU A 168 -13.32 4.43 -0.76
C GLU A 168 -13.33 5.31 0.50
N LEU A 169 -12.21 5.99 0.77
CA LEU A 169 -12.07 6.89 1.91
C LEU A 169 -12.51 8.32 1.58
N GLY A 170 -12.40 8.71 0.30
CA GLY A 170 -12.75 10.03 -0.20
C GLY A 170 -11.60 10.69 -0.98
N PRO A 171 -11.67 12.01 -1.26
CA PRO A 171 -10.67 12.72 -2.04
C PRO A 171 -9.29 12.69 -1.39
N ALA A 172 -8.25 12.58 -2.23
CA ALA A 172 -6.86 12.53 -1.79
C ALA A 172 -6.46 13.72 -0.91
N SER A 173 -6.93 14.94 -1.20
CA SER A 173 -6.67 16.12 -0.34
C SER A 173 -7.13 15.92 1.11
N GLU A 174 -8.30 15.33 1.31
CA GLU A 174 -8.89 15.11 2.64
C GLU A 174 -8.21 13.93 3.35
N VAL A 175 -7.93 12.84 2.62
CA VAL A 175 -7.22 11.67 3.18
C VAL A 175 -5.80 12.04 3.60
N LEU A 176 -5.05 12.74 2.76
CA LEU A 176 -3.69 13.17 3.08
C LEU A 176 -3.66 14.18 4.24
N PHE A 177 -4.65 15.07 4.32
CA PHE A 177 -4.78 15.95 5.48
C PHE A 177 -5.07 15.17 6.77
N ALA A 178 -5.91 14.13 6.69
CA ALA A 178 -6.25 13.29 7.82
C ALA A 178 -5.07 12.50 8.36
N LEU A 179 -4.25 11.96 7.46
CA LEU A 179 -2.98 11.33 7.84
C LEU A 179 -2.13 12.32 8.62
N LEU A 180 -1.92 13.54 8.12
CA LEU A 180 -1.14 14.55 8.82
C LEU A 180 -1.71 14.92 10.20
N VAL A 181 -3.03 14.91 10.38
CA VAL A 181 -3.67 15.15 11.68
C VAL A 181 -3.45 13.96 12.63
N SER A 182 -3.60 12.73 12.13
CA SER A 182 -3.32 11.52 12.90
C SER A 182 -1.89 11.50 13.43
N HIS A 183 -0.92 11.89 12.60
CA HIS A 183 0.48 12.01 13.00
C HIS A 183 0.74 13.04 14.12
N VAL A 184 -0.15 14.01 14.34
CA VAL A 184 -0.06 14.89 15.52
C VAL A 184 -0.68 14.22 16.74
N GLY A 185 -1.73 13.43 16.52
CA GLY A 185 -2.59 12.88 17.56
C GLY A 185 -2.08 11.61 18.21
N THR A 186 -1.15 10.86 17.60
CA THR A 186 -0.62 9.58 18.14
C THR A 186 0.81 9.73 18.68
N ALA A 187 1.19 8.97 19.72
CA ALA A 187 2.55 9.02 20.31
C ALA A 187 3.65 8.51 19.37
N TYR A 188 3.26 7.78 18.33
CA TYR A 188 4.12 7.38 17.22
C TYR A 188 4.40 8.51 16.22
N GLY A 189 3.77 9.68 16.41
CA GLY A 189 4.02 10.91 15.68
C GLY A 189 5.42 11.46 15.93
N PRO A 190 5.98 12.25 14.99
CA PRO A 190 7.35 12.74 15.10
C PRO A 190 7.43 13.79 16.21
N SER A 191 7.70 13.38 17.45
CA SER A 191 8.08 14.29 18.55
C SER A 191 9.25 15.21 18.13
N LEU A 192 10.00 14.80 17.11
CA LEU A 192 11.13 15.51 16.49
C LEU A 192 10.76 16.70 15.61
N ALA A 193 9.51 16.76 15.13
CA ALA A 193 9.05 17.80 14.22
C ALA A 193 8.08 18.78 14.88
N LEU A 194 7.48 18.38 15.99
CA LEU A 194 6.46 19.14 16.70
C LEU A 194 7.10 20.22 17.59
N ARG A 195 6.33 21.24 17.96
CA ARG A 195 6.85 22.39 18.71
C ARG A 195 7.25 22.00 20.13
N ASP A 196 8.25 22.70 20.66
CA ASP A 196 8.57 22.64 22.09
C ASP A 196 7.32 22.92 22.93
N GLY A 197 7.08 22.06 23.92
CA GLY A 197 5.98 22.19 24.87
C GLY A 197 4.69 21.47 24.48
N VAL A 198 4.62 20.85 23.30
CA VAL A 198 3.52 19.93 22.98
C VAL A 198 3.58 18.73 23.92
N CYS A 199 2.45 18.37 24.52
CA CYS A 199 2.27 17.26 25.44
C CYS A 199 1.47 16.14 24.78
N TYR A 200 1.78 14.90 25.11
CA TYR A 200 1.11 13.71 24.58
C TYR A 200 0.80 12.73 25.71
N GLY A 201 -0.14 11.84 25.46
CA GLY A 201 -0.38 10.68 26.31
C GLY A 201 -1.51 9.83 25.78
N LEU A 202 -1.50 8.56 26.16
CA LEU A 202 -2.58 7.63 25.93
C LEU A 202 -3.48 7.61 27.16
N TYR A 203 -4.79 7.71 26.92
CA TYR A 203 -5.79 7.45 27.94
C TYR A 203 -6.44 6.10 27.63
N SER A 204 -6.07 5.08 28.42
CA SER A 204 -6.66 3.75 28.33
C SER A 204 -8.03 3.75 29.00
N TYR A 205 -9.02 3.14 28.35
CA TYR A 205 -10.34 2.96 28.91
C TYR A 205 -10.88 1.55 28.59
N GLU A 206 -11.45 0.88 29.60
CA GLU A 206 -12.23 -0.34 29.38
C GLU A 206 -13.63 0.07 28.86
N GLU A 207 -13.83 0.09 27.54
CA GLU A 207 -15.13 0.33 26.86
C GLU A 207 -16.11 1.27 27.61
N ASP A 208 -15.71 2.52 27.89
CA ASP A 208 -16.55 3.48 28.61
C ASP A 208 -17.20 4.50 27.66
N ASP A 209 -18.45 4.23 27.27
CA ASP A 209 -19.29 5.14 26.49
C ASP A 209 -19.42 6.54 27.14
N GLU A 210 -19.27 6.66 28.47
CA GLU A 210 -19.33 7.95 29.18
C GLU A 210 -18.12 8.83 28.88
N THR A 211 -16.91 8.27 28.91
CA THR A 211 -15.66 8.96 28.52
C THR A 211 -15.76 9.50 27.10
N ARG A 212 -16.23 8.67 26.16
CA ARG A 212 -16.43 9.10 24.77
C ARG A 212 -17.43 10.24 24.67
N ALA A 213 -18.60 10.11 25.29
CA ALA A 213 -19.64 11.14 25.26
C ALA A 213 -19.18 12.46 25.91
N LEU A 214 -18.37 12.38 26.97
CA LEU A 214 -17.79 13.54 27.63
C LEU A 214 -16.84 14.29 26.71
N LEU A 215 -15.93 13.57 26.04
CA LEU A 215 -14.98 14.17 25.10
C LEU A 215 -15.69 14.76 23.88
N GLU A 216 -16.70 14.08 23.32
CA GLU A 216 -17.54 14.60 22.22
C GLU A 216 -18.30 15.88 22.62
N GLY A 217 -18.65 16.03 23.91
CA GLY A 217 -19.28 17.22 24.45
C GLY A 217 -18.35 18.42 24.59
N HIS A 218 -17.04 18.19 24.72
CA HIS A 218 -16.04 19.25 24.93
C HIS A 218 -15.26 19.59 23.66
N TYR A 219 -14.98 18.60 22.82
CA TYR A 219 -14.19 18.75 21.61
C TYR A 219 -15.02 18.44 20.38
N PRO A 220 -15.06 19.35 19.39
CA PRO A 220 -15.81 19.09 18.17
C PRO A 220 -15.15 17.98 17.35
N ARG A 221 -15.97 17.26 16.60
CA ARG A 221 -15.48 16.25 15.66
C ARG A 221 -14.65 16.91 14.56
N LEU A 222 -13.43 16.42 14.38
CA LEU A 222 -12.58 16.81 13.27
C LEU A 222 -13.14 16.19 11.98
N PRO A 223 -13.24 16.96 10.88
CA PRO A 223 -13.76 16.46 9.60
C PRO A 223 -12.65 15.66 8.90
N LEU A 224 -12.36 14.48 9.45
CA LEU A 224 -11.46 13.49 8.89
C LEU A 224 -12.28 12.36 8.22
N PRO A 225 -11.85 11.82 7.07
CA PRO A 225 -12.38 10.59 6.50
C PRO A 225 -12.29 9.44 7.52
N ALA A 226 -13.14 8.42 7.34
CA ALA A 226 -13.37 7.34 8.29
C ALA A 226 -12.23 6.30 8.36
N ILE A 227 -10.98 6.76 8.23
CA ILE A 227 -9.77 5.97 8.48
C ILE A 227 -9.68 5.69 9.99
N TYR A 228 -9.98 6.70 10.81
CA TYR A 228 -10.05 6.59 12.27
C TYR A 228 -11.51 6.54 12.75
N PRO A 229 -11.84 5.70 13.74
CA PRO A 229 -13.20 5.56 14.30
C PRO A 229 -13.81 6.91 14.73
N LEU A 230 -12.97 7.76 15.35
CA LEU A 230 -13.34 9.09 15.79
C LEU A 230 -12.09 9.96 15.99
N ALA A 231 -12.13 11.17 15.48
CA ALA A 231 -11.14 12.21 15.77
C ALA A 231 -11.87 13.44 16.30
N LEU A 232 -11.44 13.93 17.47
CA LEU A 232 -11.98 15.13 18.11
C LEU A 232 -10.85 16.13 18.30
N GLY A 233 -11.18 17.41 18.40
CA GLY A 233 -10.17 18.40 18.75
C GLY A 233 -10.48 19.80 18.28
N ASP A 234 -9.60 20.71 18.63
CA ASP A 234 -9.68 22.12 18.30
C ASP A 234 -8.32 22.66 17.84
N ALA A 235 -8.04 23.95 18.12
CA ALA A 235 -6.78 24.57 17.75
C ALA A 235 -5.61 24.21 18.68
N GLU A 236 -5.88 23.61 19.84
CA GLU A 236 -4.95 23.39 20.94
C GLU A 236 -4.90 21.94 21.40
N THR A 237 -5.94 21.14 21.12
CA THR A 237 -6.00 19.72 21.49
C THR A 237 -6.45 18.87 20.31
N ILE A 238 -5.80 17.72 20.09
CA ILE A 238 -6.20 16.69 19.12
C ILE A 238 -6.34 15.37 19.87
N LEU A 239 -7.44 14.66 19.62
CA LEU A 239 -7.78 13.37 20.20
C LEU A 239 -8.09 12.39 19.06
N ILE A 240 -7.42 11.24 19.05
CA ILE A 240 -7.63 10.16 18.07
C ILE A 240 -8.04 8.91 18.83
N PHE A 241 -9.23 8.39 18.54
CA PHE A 241 -9.72 7.16 19.14
C PHE A 241 -9.19 5.97 18.36
N ASP A 242 -8.55 5.04 19.08
CA ASP A 242 -8.09 3.78 18.53
C ASP A 242 -9.21 2.72 18.65
N ARG A 243 -9.20 1.71 17.77
CA ARG A 243 -10.16 0.60 17.77
C ARG A 243 -9.92 -0.38 18.92
N SER A 244 -8.70 -0.48 19.44
CA SER A 244 -8.29 -1.56 20.33
C SER A 244 -7.98 -1.14 21.78
N GLU A 245 -7.51 0.09 22.07
CA GLU A 245 -6.81 0.33 23.35
C GLU A 245 -7.09 1.66 24.09
N GLY A 246 -7.68 2.69 23.47
CA GLY A 246 -7.94 3.95 24.18
C GLY A 246 -8.09 5.19 23.29
N VAL A 247 -7.87 6.37 23.89
CA VAL A 247 -7.80 7.65 23.17
C VAL A 247 -6.41 8.25 23.26
N TRP A 248 -5.78 8.40 22.10
CA TRP A 248 -4.54 9.13 21.97
C TRP A 248 -4.82 10.62 22.05
N ALA A 249 -4.08 11.31 22.91
CA ALA A 249 -4.25 12.73 23.14
C ALA A 249 -2.96 13.51 22.91
N CYS A 250 -3.12 14.65 22.26
CA CYS A 250 -2.06 15.61 22.03
C CYS A 250 -2.56 17.01 22.36
N ALA A 251 -1.79 17.78 23.14
CA ALA A 251 -2.09 19.15 23.49
C ALA A 251 -0.90 20.06 23.18
N ARG A 252 -1.18 21.23 22.60
CA ARG A 252 -0.17 22.14 22.07
C ARG A 252 0.79 22.70 23.12
N ASP A 253 0.33 22.80 24.36
CA ASP A 253 1.07 23.33 25.49
C ASP A 253 0.54 22.73 26.81
N GLY A 254 1.29 22.93 27.89
CA GLY A 254 0.92 22.42 29.21
C GLY A 254 -0.43 22.94 29.73
N GLU A 255 -0.86 24.14 29.32
CA GLU A 255 -2.17 24.65 29.75
C GLU A 255 -3.32 23.90 29.05
N ALA A 256 -3.18 23.63 27.76
CA ALA A 256 -4.11 22.78 27.02
C ALA A 256 -4.12 21.34 27.55
N TRP A 257 -2.94 20.83 27.92
CA TRP A 257 -2.79 19.51 28.54
C TRP A 257 -3.50 19.42 29.89
N ASP A 258 -3.30 20.40 30.77
CA ASP A 258 -3.94 20.45 32.09
C ASP A 258 -5.47 20.52 31.96
N ARG A 259 -5.98 21.28 30.98
CA ARG A 259 -7.43 21.34 30.70
C ARG A 259 -7.99 19.99 30.25
N LEU A 260 -7.26 19.27 29.40
CA LEU A 260 -7.67 17.94 28.96
C LEU A 260 -7.63 16.94 30.13
N ARG A 261 -6.54 16.90 30.88
CA ARG A 261 -6.39 16.01 32.04
C ARG A 261 -7.42 16.27 33.13
N ALA A 262 -7.89 17.51 33.27
CA ALA A 262 -8.96 17.83 34.23
C ALA A 262 -10.34 17.23 33.85
N LEU A 263 -10.52 16.77 32.61
CA LEU A 263 -11.78 16.13 32.16
C LEU A 263 -11.84 14.65 32.52
N LEU A 264 -10.68 13.98 32.64
CA LEU A 264 -10.60 12.52 32.79
C LEU A 264 -9.90 12.14 34.10
N PRO A 265 -10.27 11.00 34.72
CA PRO A 265 -9.55 10.47 35.88
C PRO A 265 -8.04 10.34 35.66
N GLU A 266 -7.23 10.56 36.69
CA GLU A 266 -5.77 10.45 36.56
C GLU A 266 -5.32 9.01 36.29
N GLU A 267 -6.08 8.02 36.77
CA GLU A 267 -5.72 6.60 36.74
C GLU A 267 -5.73 5.98 35.34
N GLY A 268 -6.41 6.59 34.37
CA GLY A 268 -6.46 6.10 32.99
C GLY A 268 -5.36 6.65 32.09
N TRP A 269 -4.58 7.64 32.55
CA TRP A 269 -3.45 8.18 31.79
C TRP A 269 -2.22 7.31 31.96
N GLU A 270 -1.65 6.88 30.84
CA GLU A 270 -0.37 6.19 30.82
C GLU A 270 0.78 7.21 30.81
N GLU A 271 1.72 7.07 31.73
CA GLU A 271 2.94 7.88 31.77
C GLU A 271 3.95 7.32 30.75
N GLU A 272 3.99 7.89 29.56
CA GLU A 272 5.09 7.64 28.62
C GLU A 272 6.28 8.57 28.94
N GLU A 273 7.42 7.98 29.30
CA GLU A 273 8.71 8.66 29.18
C GLU A 273 9.09 8.71 27.69
N GLU A 274 9.49 9.88 27.17
CA GLU A 274 10.04 9.98 25.80
C GLU A 274 11.11 8.91 25.60
N ASP A 275 10.89 7.99 24.66
CA ASP A 275 11.86 6.94 24.37
C ASP A 275 13.19 7.60 23.93
N PRO A 276 14.31 7.36 24.65
CA PRO A 276 15.62 7.91 24.30
C PRO A 276 16.04 7.67 22.85
N LEU A 277 15.51 6.61 22.21
CA LEU A 277 15.75 6.26 20.81
C LEU A 277 15.14 7.28 19.84
N ILE A 278 14.02 7.91 20.20
CA ILE A 278 13.42 8.95 19.36
C ILE A 278 14.35 10.17 19.33
N ALA A 279 14.89 10.58 20.48
CA ALA A 279 15.87 11.66 20.54
C ALA A 279 17.18 11.34 19.78
N GLU A 280 17.63 10.07 19.83
CA GLU A 280 18.79 9.58 19.06
C GLU A 280 18.55 9.64 17.55
N LEU A 281 17.39 9.16 17.07
CA LEU A 281 16.98 9.25 15.67
C LEU A 281 16.99 10.70 15.17
N SER A 282 16.50 11.63 15.99
CA SER A 282 16.48 13.05 15.63
C SER A 282 17.86 13.63 15.44
N ALA A 283 18.78 13.34 16.35
CA ALA A 283 20.10 13.93 16.30
C ALA A 283 20.91 13.41 15.10
N GLU A 284 20.68 12.14 14.70
CA GLU A 284 21.46 11.50 13.64
C GLU A 284 20.89 11.75 12.23
N PHE A 285 19.56 11.80 12.06
CA PHE A 285 18.93 11.75 10.73
C PHE A 285 18.25 13.05 10.27
N GLU A 286 18.31 14.11 11.08
CA GLU A 286 17.68 15.40 10.78
C GLU A 286 18.08 15.97 9.39
N GLY A 287 17.07 16.29 8.59
CA GLY A 287 17.21 17.01 7.33
C GLY A 287 17.61 16.15 6.14
N ARG A 288 17.77 14.82 6.33
CA ARG A 288 17.98 13.85 5.25
C ARG A 288 16.65 13.48 4.58
N PRO A 289 16.62 13.23 3.25
CA PRO A 289 15.41 12.78 2.57
C PRO A 289 15.05 11.34 2.98
N LEU A 290 13.77 10.99 2.97
CA LEU A 290 13.29 9.66 3.40
C LEU A 290 13.90 8.51 2.57
N SER A 291 14.11 8.71 1.26
CA SER A 291 14.73 7.71 0.39
C SER A 291 16.17 7.37 0.78
N GLU A 292 16.93 8.33 1.35
CA GLU A 292 18.27 8.04 1.89
C GLU A 292 18.23 7.29 3.23
N LEU A 293 17.15 7.48 4.01
CA LEU A 293 17.01 6.89 5.34
C LEU A 293 16.51 5.45 5.28
N ARG A 294 15.58 5.15 4.37
CA ARG A 294 15.03 3.79 4.20
C ARG A 294 16.10 2.76 3.79
N HIS A 295 17.15 3.20 3.12
CA HIS A 295 18.31 2.38 2.75
C HIS A 295 19.48 2.50 3.74
N ASP A 296 19.37 3.32 4.78
CA ASP A 296 20.39 3.44 5.82
C ASP A 296 20.19 2.30 6.85
N PRO A 297 21.12 1.33 6.93
CA PRO A 297 20.97 0.19 7.82
C PRO A 297 20.90 0.60 9.29
N ARG A 298 21.40 1.79 9.67
CA ARG A 298 21.28 2.31 11.03
C ARG A 298 19.88 2.84 11.32
N PHE A 299 19.26 3.49 10.34
CA PHE A 299 17.88 3.95 10.47
C PHE A 299 16.92 2.77 10.61
N ALA A 300 17.11 1.72 9.80
CA ALA A 300 16.35 0.47 9.93
C ALA A 300 16.54 -0.21 11.30
N GLU A 301 17.77 -0.22 11.82
CA GLU A 301 18.07 -0.78 13.15
C GLU A 301 17.45 0.04 14.30
N LEU A 302 17.52 1.37 14.24
CA LEU A 302 16.90 2.24 15.24
C LEU A 302 15.37 2.18 15.17
N ALA A 303 14.78 2.10 13.97
CA ALA A 303 13.35 1.90 13.77
C ALA A 303 12.87 0.55 14.36
N ARG A 304 13.65 -0.53 14.19
CA ARG A 304 13.37 -1.82 14.87
C ARG A 304 13.44 -1.72 16.38
N ARG A 305 14.39 -0.97 16.93
CA ARG A 305 14.55 -0.83 18.40
C ARG A 305 13.42 -0.04 19.05
N LEU A 306 12.80 0.89 18.33
CA LEU A 306 11.59 1.61 18.75
C LEU A 306 10.33 0.73 18.78
N MET A 307 10.40 -0.48 18.21
CA MET A 307 9.32 -1.46 18.19
C MET A 307 9.71 -2.70 19.00
N PRO A 308 9.73 -2.67 20.34
CA PRO A 308 10.05 -3.85 21.13
C PRO A 308 8.83 -4.78 21.25
N MET A 309 8.38 -5.37 20.13
CA MET A 309 7.53 -6.57 20.13
C MET A 309 8.02 -7.51 19.02
N SER A 310 8.71 -8.57 19.45
CA SER A 310 9.14 -9.79 18.73
C SER A 310 9.92 -9.69 17.40
N CYS A 311 11.11 -9.07 17.40
CA CYS A 311 12.09 -9.38 16.35
C CYS A 311 12.74 -10.77 16.58
N GLY A 312 12.26 -11.79 15.88
CA GLY A 312 13.08 -12.97 15.59
C GLY A 312 14.18 -12.58 14.62
N THR A 313 15.44 -12.85 14.96
CA THR A 313 16.58 -12.61 14.07
C THR A 313 16.47 -13.46 12.81
N PHE A 314 16.08 -12.87 11.68
CA PHE A 314 16.22 -13.49 10.37
C PHE A 314 17.70 -13.48 9.97
N GLU A 315 18.39 -14.61 10.18
CA GLU A 315 19.56 -14.91 9.36
C GLU A 315 19.09 -14.98 7.91
N GLN A 316 19.64 -14.11 7.06
CA GLN A 316 19.60 -14.28 5.60
C GLN A 316 20.14 -15.67 5.28
N SER A 317 19.24 -16.64 5.14
CA SER A 317 19.58 -17.90 4.50
C SER A 317 19.96 -17.58 3.06
N ALA A 318 21.10 -18.14 2.66
CA ALA A 318 21.78 -17.82 1.42
C ALA A 318 20.84 -17.88 0.20
N PRO A 319 21.01 -17.01 -0.80
CA PRO A 319 20.20 -17.06 -2.02
C PRO A 319 20.37 -18.44 -2.65
N TYR A 320 19.24 -19.13 -2.85
CA TYR A 320 19.19 -20.36 -3.61
C TYR A 320 19.29 -20.00 -5.10
N GLU A 321 20.50 -19.63 -5.52
CA GLU A 321 20.86 -19.22 -6.88
C GLU A 321 20.86 -20.41 -7.87
N ALA A 322 20.36 -21.58 -7.49
CA ALA A 322 20.50 -22.79 -8.28
C ALA A 322 19.33 -23.74 -8.04
N LEU A 323 18.28 -23.66 -8.87
CA LEU A 323 17.46 -24.81 -9.32
C LEU A 323 16.36 -24.42 -10.32
N LEU A 324 16.21 -23.14 -10.69
CA LEU A 324 15.32 -22.82 -11.81
C LEU A 324 15.92 -23.45 -13.08
N PRO A 325 15.14 -24.26 -13.83
CA PRO A 325 15.62 -24.79 -15.10
C PRO A 325 15.99 -23.63 -16.01
N GLU A 326 17.08 -23.77 -16.76
CA GLU A 326 17.52 -22.80 -17.77
C GLU A 326 16.32 -22.39 -18.65
N PRO A 327 16.15 -21.09 -18.96
CA PRO A 327 15.00 -20.59 -19.68
C PRO A 327 14.85 -21.29 -21.04
N ASP A 328 13.91 -22.23 -21.12
CA ASP A 328 13.68 -23.03 -22.31
C ASP A 328 12.59 -22.40 -23.17
N ALA A 329 13.01 -21.68 -24.21
CA ALA A 329 12.11 -21.09 -25.20
C ALA A 329 11.22 -22.14 -25.90
N GLU A 330 11.65 -23.40 -25.98
CA GLU A 330 10.86 -24.50 -26.54
C GLU A 330 9.69 -24.87 -25.63
N GLN A 331 9.90 -24.87 -24.31
CA GLN A 331 8.82 -25.09 -23.34
C GLN A 331 7.80 -23.96 -23.36
N ALA A 332 8.23 -22.69 -23.40
CA ALA A 332 7.30 -21.56 -23.52
C ALA A 332 6.48 -21.61 -24.83
N ALA A 333 7.09 -22.01 -25.94
CA ALA A 333 6.37 -22.20 -27.21
C ALA A 333 5.35 -23.35 -27.12
N THR A 334 5.74 -24.44 -26.46
CA THR A 334 4.88 -25.62 -26.26
C THR A 334 3.69 -25.30 -25.35
N PHE A 335 3.93 -24.57 -24.26
CA PHE A 335 2.90 -24.06 -23.36
C PHE A 335 1.89 -23.17 -24.12
N ASN A 336 2.38 -22.20 -24.89
CA ASN A 336 1.51 -21.32 -25.69
C ASN A 336 0.67 -22.11 -26.72
N ALA A 337 1.24 -23.12 -27.35
CA ALA A 337 0.51 -23.97 -28.29
C ALA A 337 -0.60 -24.80 -27.60
N ALA A 338 -0.39 -25.23 -26.36
CA ALA A 338 -1.42 -25.89 -25.56
C ALA A 338 -2.55 -24.91 -25.20
N TRP A 339 -2.20 -23.71 -24.76
CA TRP A 339 -3.19 -22.68 -24.43
C TRP A 339 -4.02 -22.25 -25.64
N GLU A 340 -3.41 -22.07 -26.82
CA GLU A 340 -4.14 -21.77 -28.07
C GLU A 340 -5.19 -22.82 -28.43
N ARG A 341 -4.98 -24.08 -28.04
CA ARG A 341 -5.97 -25.15 -28.23
C ARG A 341 -7.13 -24.98 -27.27
N ILE A 342 -6.86 -24.64 -26.01
CA ILE A 342 -7.88 -24.34 -24.99
C ILE A 342 -8.74 -23.16 -25.42
N GLU A 343 -8.15 -22.00 -25.76
CA GLU A 343 -8.90 -20.83 -26.25
C GLU A 343 -9.79 -21.14 -27.45
N ARG A 344 -9.26 -21.94 -28.38
CA ARG A 344 -9.99 -22.34 -29.59
C ARG A 344 -11.17 -23.25 -29.26
N TRP A 345 -11.01 -24.12 -28.25
CA TRP A 345 -12.10 -24.92 -27.72
C TRP A 345 -13.13 -24.03 -27.01
N LEU A 346 -12.70 -23.16 -26.08
CA LEU A 346 -13.58 -22.23 -25.35
C LEU A 346 -14.39 -21.35 -26.32
N SER A 347 -13.77 -20.81 -27.37
CA SER A 347 -14.46 -19.98 -28.36
C SER A 347 -15.66 -20.66 -29.05
N ARG A 348 -15.70 -21.99 -29.06
CA ARG A 348 -16.74 -22.79 -29.71
C ARG A 348 -17.73 -23.39 -28.72
N HIS A 349 -17.25 -23.72 -27.51
CA HIS A 349 -17.97 -24.54 -26.55
C HIS A 349 -18.38 -23.75 -25.30
N ALA A 350 -17.54 -22.82 -24.84
CA ALA A 350 -17.77 -22.00 -23.64
C ALA A 350 -17.31 -20.53 -23.87
N PRO A 351 -17.97 -19.77 -24.77
CA PRO A 351 -17.54 -18.42 -25.13
C PRO A 351 -17.63 -17.41 -23.96
N GLU A 352 -18.50 -17.67 -22.98
CA GLU A 352 -18.60 -16.93 -21.72
C GLU A 352 -17.34 -17.07 -20.86
N VAL A 353 -16.79 -18.28 -20.73
CA VAL A 353 -15.51 -18.51 -20.03
C VAL A 353 -14.37 -17.77 -20.75
N LEU A 354 -14.33 -17.85 -22.09
CA LEU A 354 -13.33 -17.11 -22.88
C LEU A 354 -13.46 -15.59 -22.70
N ALA A 355 -14.69 -15.07 -22.65
CA ALA A 355 -14.93 -13.64 -22.43
C ALA A 355 -14.56 -13.19 -21.01
N ASN A 356 -14.53 -14.12 -20.06
CA ASN A 356 -14.11 -13.87 -18.69
C ASN A 356 -12.58 -13.89 -18.51
N LEU A 357 -11.79 -14.36 -19.49
CA LEU A 357 -10.33 -14.27 -19.42
C LEU A 357 -9.86 -12.82 -19.64
N ALA A 358 -9.10 -12.30 -18.70
CA ALA A 358 -8.54 -10.96 -18.81
C ALA A 358 -7.50 -10.88 -19.93
N PRO A 359 -7.25 -9.71 -20.53
CA PRO A 359 -6.05 -9.49 -21.35
C PRO A 359 -4.77 -9.84 -20.57
N GLY A 360 -3.68 -10.13 -21.29
CA GLY A 360 -2.39 -10.39 -20.66
C GLY A 360 -1.92 -9.26 -19.74
N ALA A 361 -1.25 -9.65 -18.65
CA ALA A 361 -0.74 -8.75 -17.62
C ALA A 361 0.26 -7.73 -18.19
N ASP A 362 0.33 -6.55 -17.58
CA ASP A 362 1.41 -5.62 -17.87
C ASP A 362 2.75 -6.28 -17.46
N PRO A 363 3.76 -6.35 -18.35
CA PRO A 363 5.06 -6.87 -17.99
C PRO A 363 5.67 -6.22 -16.74
N ALA A 364 5.35 -4.94 -16.47
CA ALA A 364 5.79 -4.26 -15.26
C ALA A 364 5.15 -4.84 -13.99
N ASP A 365 3.86 -5.19 -14.03
CA ASP A 365 3.17 -5.84 -12.90
C ASP A 365 3.78 -7.22 -12.61
N LEU A 366 4.17 -7.94 -13.66
CA LEU A 366 4.87 -9.22 -13.54
C LEU A 366 6.28 -9.09 -12.97
N ASP A 367 7.00 -8.02 -13.29
CA ASP A 367 8.30 -7.74 -12.69
C ASP A 367 8.14 -7.39 -11.19
N VAL A 368 7.13 -6.59 -10.83
CA VAL A 368 6.78 -6.32 -9.41
C VAL A 368 6.43 -7.61 -8.67
N PHE A 369 5.65 -8.50 -9.29
CA PHE A 369 5.33 -9.81 -8.72
C PHE A 369 6.60 -10.64 -8.43
N CYS A 370 7.52 -10.72 -9.40
CA CYS A 370 8.80 -11.39 -9.25
C CYS A 370 9.64 -10.79 -8.12
N ASP A 371 9.78 -9.47 -8.09
CA ASP A 371 10.57 -8.74 -7.10
C ASP A 371 10.01 -8.93 -5.69
N GLN A 372 8.69 -8.83 -5.54
CA GLN A 372 8.01 -9.00 -4.24
C GLN A 372 8.08 -10.43 -3.70
N LEU A 373 8.18 -11.41 -4.58
CA LEU A 373 8.37 -12.80 -4.19
C LEU A 373 9.85 -13.22 -4.10
N ALA A 374 10.78 -12.33 -4.48
CA ALA A 374 12.20 -12.64 -4.65
C ALA A 374 12.41 -13.91 -5.50
N LEU A 375 11.65 -14.02 -6.60
CA LEU A 375 11.61 -15.18 -7.49
C LEU A 375 11.86 -14.77 -8.94
N GLU A 376 12.72 -15.51 -9.63
CA GLU A 376 12.73 -15.53 -11.08
C GLU A 376 11.72 -16.58 -11.59
N LEU A 377 10.79 -16.17 -12.47
CA LEU A 377 9.80 -17.09 -13.02
C LEU A 377 10.31 -17.73 -14.32
N PRO A 378 10.18 -19.06 -14.49
CA PRO A 378 10.46 -19.71 -15.76
C PRO A 378 9.62 -19.12 -16.92
N PRO A 379 10.12 -19.14 -18.16
CA PRO A 379 9.44 -18.51 -19.31
C PRO A 379 7.98 -18.94 -19.52
N GLN A 380 7.65 -20.21 -19.29
CA GLN A 380 6.29 -20.75 -19.39
C GLN A 380 5.35 -20.20 -18.30
N VAL A 381 5.88 -19.91 -17.11
CA VAL A 381 5.13 -19.33 -16.00
C VAL A 381 4.90 -17.84 -16.24
N ARG A 382 5.90 -17.13 -16.78
CA ARG A 382 5.69 -15.76 -17.26
C ARG A 382 4.65 -15.73 -18.39
N ALA A 383 4.68 -16.70 -19.30
CA ALA A 383 3.72 -16.81 -20.39
C ALA A 383 2.28 -17.03 -19.91
N LEU A 384 2.07 -17.63 -18.74
CA LEU A 384 0.74 -17.81 -18.13
C LEU A 384 0.04 -16.45 -17.96
N TRP A 385 0.65 -15.54 -17.19
CA TRP A 385 0.08 -14.21 -16.92
C TRP A 385 0.26 -13.22 -18.07
N LEU A 386 1.35 -13.29 -18.85
CA LEU A 386 1.52 -12.43 -20.04
C LEU A 386 0.48 -12.72 -21.14
N ARG A 387 -0.14 -13.91 -21.11
CA ARG A 387 -1.20 -14.26 -22.05
C ARG A 387 -2.57 -13.82 -21.55
N HIS A 388 -2.88 -14.13 -20.29
CA HIS A 388 -4.09 -13.68 -19.61
C HIS A 388 -3.77 -13.35 -18.15
N ASP A 389 -4.15 -12.16 -17.70
CA ASP A 389 -4.03 -11.78 -16.29
C ASP A 389 -5.18 -12.37 -15.45
N GLY A 390 -5.26 -13.69 -15.40
CA GLY A 390 -6.36 -14.38 -14.74
C GLY A 390 -7.72 -14.19 -15.41
N GLN A 391 -8.76 -14.18 -14.58
CA GLN A 391 -10.15 -13.94 -14.96
C GLN A 391 -10.66 -12.61 -14.40
N LEU A 392 -11.59 -11.98 -15.14
CA LEU A 392 -12.24 -10.74 -14.74
C LEU A 392 -13.21 -10.93 -13.56
N ASN A 393 -13.73 -12.14 -13.40
CA ASN A 393 -14.62 -12.56 -12.32
C ASN A 393 -14.27 -14.02 -11.95
N ASP A 394 -14.57 -14.40 -10.71
CA ASP A 394 -14.49 -15.79 -10.23
C ASP A 394 -15.44 -16.77 -10.96
N TYR A 395 -16.46 -16.23 -11.64
CA TYR A 395 -17.47 -17.00 -12.36
C TYR A 395 -17.79 -16.46 -13.78
N PRO A 396 -17.93 -17.31 -14.82
CA PRO A 396 -17.69 -18.75 -14.81
C PRO A 396 -16.20 -19.06 -14.72
N ALA A 397 -15.84 -20.09 -13.95
CA ALA A 397 -14.46 -20.47 -13.64
C ALA A 397 -13.79 -21.24 -14.80
N LEU A 398 -12.49 -21.01 -15.02
CA LEU A 398 -11.74 -21.70 -16.09
C LEU A 398 -11.51 -23.19 -15.78
N PHE A 399 -11.30 -23.55 -14.51
CA PHE A 399 -10.87 -24.89 -14.11
C PHE A 399 -11.79 -25.52 -13.06
N GLU A 400 -12.86 -26.21 -13.45
CA GLU A 400 -13.73 -26.98 -12.53
C GLU A 400 -13.94 -26.28 -11.17
N PHE A 401 -14.66 -25.15 -11.18
CA PHE A 401 -14.92 -24.25 -10.03
C PHE A 401 -13.76 -23.35 -9.58
N ARG A 402 -12.54 -23.56 -10.06
CA ARG A 402 -11.38 -22.71 -9.76
C ARG A 402 -11.17 -21.67 -10.84
N TRP A 403 -11.13 -20.40 -10.44
CA TRP A 403 -10.78 -19.35 -11.38
C TRP A 403 -9.26 -19.23 -11.48
N PHE A 404 -8.80 -18.88 -12.68
CA PHE A 404 -7.42 -18.48 -12.88
C PHE A 404 -7.21 -17.10 -12.25
N ARG A 405 -6.36 -17.00 -11.23
CA ARG A 405 -6.20 -15.79 -10.43
C ARG A 405 -5.45 -14.71 -11.23
N PRO A 406 -5.96 -13.46 -11.27
CA PRO A 406 -5.17 -12.30 -11.66
C PRO A 406 -3.88 -12.21 -10.85
N LEU A 407 -2.84 -11.64 -11.43
CA LEU A 407 -1.50 -11.62 -10.87
C LEU A 407 -1.43 -10.99 -9.47
N GLU A 408 -2.23 -9.93 -9.23
CA GLU A 408 -2.37 -9.30 -7.91
C GLU A 408 -2.93 -10.27 -6.86
N GLU A 409 -3.96 -11.02 -7.24
CA GLU A 409 -4.62 -11.98 -6.36
C GLU A 409 -3.75 -13.23 -6.12
N ALA A 410 -3.04 -13.69 -7.16
CA ALA A 410 -2.04 -14.73 -7.06
C ALA A 410 -0.91 -14.35 -6.09
N LEU A 411 -0.48 -13.09 -6.10
CA LEU A 411 0.54 -12.56 -5.18
C LEU A 411 0.04 -12.57 -3.73
N ALA A 412 -1.16 -12.06 -3.49
CA ALA A 412 -1.80 -12.06 -2.18
C ALA A 412 -2.00 -13.48 -1.65
N ALA A 413 -2.54 -14.38 -2.47
CA ALA A 413 -2.75 -15.77 -2.12
C ALA A 413 -1.44 -16.51 -1.83
N THR A 414 -0.41 -16.27 -2.65
CA THR A 414 0.93 -16.83 -2.41
C THR A 414 1.46 -16.36 -1.06
N ARG A 415 1.41 -15.05 -0.77
CA ARG A 415 1.86 -14.50 0.53
C ARG A 415 1.15 -15.12 1.72
N ARG A 416 -0.17 -15.30 1.66
CA ARG A 416 -0.93 -15.94 2.74
C ARG A 416 -0.43 -17.34 3.07
N THR A 417 0.01 -18.08 2.05
CA THR A 417 0.59 -19.40 2.26
C THR A 417 2.06 -19.35 2.66
N ARG A 418 2.83 -18.36 2.18
CA ARG A 418 4.25 -18.19 2.52
C ARG A 418 4.43 -18.02 4.03
N GLY A 419 5.36 -18.77 4.62
CA GLY A 419 5.73 -18.61 6.02
C GLY A 419 4.88 -19.41 7.02
N LEU A 420 3.88 -20.15 6.56
CA LEU A 420 3.24 -21.19 7.37
C LEU A 420 4.25 -22.32 7.65
N GLU A 421 4.95 -22.25 8.80
CA GLU A 421 5.97 -23.23 9.19
C GLU A 421 5.39 -24.52 9.77
N GLU A 422 4.15 -24.47 10.28
CA GLU A 422 3.46 -25.62 10.87
C GLU A 422 2.03 -25.70 10.33
N PHE A 423 1.81 -26.56 9.34
CA PHE A 423 0.47 -26.99 8.92
C PHE A 423 0.27 -28.44 9.36
N ASP A 424 -0.81 -28.71 10.11
CA ASP A 424 -1.15 -30.06 10.55
C ASP A 424 -1.82 -30.79 9.37
N TRP A 425 -0.99 -31.37 8.49
CA TRP A 425 -1.46 -32.12 7.34
C TRP A 425 -2.30 -33.32 7.80
N GLU A 426 -3.55 -33.40 7.35
CA GLU A 426 -4.44 -34.50 7.75
C GLU A 426 -3.96 -35.85 7.22
N HIS A 427 -3.21 -35.85 6.12
CA HIS A 427 -2.75 -37.05 5.41
C HIS A 427 -1.25 -37.05 5.11
N GLU A 428 -0.73 -38.25 4.83
CA GLU A 428 0.66 -38.44 4.39
C GLU A 428 0.87 -37.73 3.04
N LEU A 429 1.88 -36.86 3.00
CA LEU A 429 2.20 -36.06 1.83
C LEU A 429 2.70 -36.95 0.67
N PRO A 430 2.42 -36.58 -0.59
CA PRO A 430 3.05 -37.21 -1.74
C PRO A 430 4.57 -37.16 -1.63
N PRO A 431 5.31 -38.22 -2.02
CA PRO A 431 6.76 -38.25 -1.88
C PRO A 431 7.46 -37.14 -2.67
N GLU A 432 6.83 -36.60 -3.73
CA GLU A 432 7.32 -35.49 -4.56
C GLU A 432 7.22 -34.11 -3.87
N VAL A 433 6.48 -34.01 -2.76
CA VAL A 433 6.22 -32.77 -2.04
C VAL A 433 7.00 -32.77 -0.72
N ASP A 434 7.67 -31.67 -0.42
CA ASP A 434 8.33 -31.45 0.88
C ASP A 434 7.69 -30.23 1.57
N THR A 435 7.62 -30.25 2.91
CA THR A 435 6.91 -29.27 3.75
C THR A 435 7.71 -28.71 4.93
N THR A 436 9.00 -29.07 5.09
CA THR A 436 9.94 -28.52 6.10
C THR A 436 10.45 -27.04 5.99
N LEU A 437 10.32 -26.32 4.87
CA LEU A 437 10.71 -24.94 4.51
C LEU A 437 9.76 -24.26 3.44
N TYR A 438 8.65 -24.90 3.02
CA TYR A 438 8.27 -25.00 1.59
C TYR A 438 7.14 -24.14 1.06
N SER A 439 6.29 -23.55 1.89
CA SER A 439 5.26 -22.64 1.35
C SER A 439 5.85 -21.34 0.77
N ARG A 440 7.13 -21.07 1.06
CA ARG A 440 7.88 -19.91 0.54
C ARG A 440 7.99 -19.91 -0.99
N TRP A 441 7.92 -21.06 -1.66
CA TRP A 441 8.12 -21.13 -3.13
C TRP A 441 6.97 -21.80 -3.87
N TRP A 442 5.81 -21.89 -3.23
CA TRP A 442 4.56 -22.29 -3.86
C TRP A 442 3.84 -21.06 -4.38
N ILE A 443 3.63 -20.99 -5.69
CA ILE A 443 2.93 -19.87 -6.31
C ILE A 443 1.48 -20.28 -6.56
N ASN A 444 0.55 -19.68 -5.82
CA ASN A 444 -0.87 -19.89 -6.05
C ASN A 444 -1.28 -19.22 -7.38
N PHE A 445 -1.76 -20.00 -8.34
CA PHE A 445 -2.19 -19.45 -9.64
C PHE A 445 -3.68 -19.66 -9.92
N ALA A 446 -4.34 -20.58 -9.22
CA ALA A 446 -5.78 -20.81 -9.37
C ALA A 446 -6.37 -21.27 -8.05
N GLY A 447 -7.64 -20.96 -7.81
CA GLY A 447 -8.30 -21.36 -6.56
C GLY A 447 -9.79 -21.16 -6.59
N GLU A 448 -10.44 -21.57 -5.51
CA GLU A 448 -11.86 -21.32 -5.28
C GLU A 448 -12.14 -20.71 -3.90
N ALA A 449 -13.34 -20.16 -3.70
CA ALA A 449 -13.75 -19.58 -2.42
C ALA A 449 -13.83 -20.63 -1.28
N GLY A 450 -13.94 -21.92 -1.64
CA GLY A 450 -13.95 -23.04 -0.69
C GLY A 450 -12.58 -23.39 -0.10
N GLY A 451 -11.48 -22.85 -0.65
CA GLY A 451 -10.12 -23.09 -0.16
C GLY A 451 -9.39 -24.26 -0.83
N ASP A 452 -9.91 -24.80 -1.94
CA ASP A 452 -9.15 -25.71 -2.79
C ASP A 452 -8.32 -24.94 -3.81
N ASP A 453 -7.02 -24.86 -3.58
CA ASP A 453 -6.08 -24.02 -4.31
C ASP A 453 -5.08 -24.85 -5.11
N TRP A 454 -4.65 -24.32 -6.26
CA TRP A 454 -3.61 -24.89 -7.11
C TRP A 454 -2.36 -24.02 -7.10
N PHE A 455 -1.22 -24.68 -6.91
CA PHE A 455 0.08 -24.04 -6.78
C PHE A 455 1.07 -24.57 -7.81
N LEU A 456 2.03 -23.73 -8.17
CA LEU A 456 3.28 -24.13 -8.78
C LEU A 456 4.33 -24.31 -7.69
N ASP A 457 4.85 -25.52 -7.55
CA ASP A 457 5.84 -25.88 -6.54
C ASP A 457 7.26 -25.80 -7.11
N PHE A 458 8.01 -24.77 -6.71
CA PHE A 458 9.42 -24.58 -7.08
C PHE A 458 10.42 -25.14 -6.08
N SER A 459 9.94 -25.83 -5.06
CA SER A 459 10.76 -26.46 -4.03
C SER A 459 10.28 -27.89 -3.75
N PRO A 460 10.17 -28.77 -4.75
CA PRO A 460 9.76 -30.14 -4.49
C PRO A 460 10.81 -30.90 -3.66
N SER A 461 10.45 -32.11 -3.24
CA SER A 461 11.42 -33.08 -2.72
C SER A 461 12.40 -33.56 -3.81
N GLU A 462 13.36 -34.42 -3.45
CA GLU A 462 14.22 -35.10 -4.44
C GLU A 462 13.45 -35.99 -5.44
N GLU A 463 12.21 -36.37 -5.13
CA GLU A 463 11.34 -37.19 -6.00
C GLU A 463 10.45 -36.34 -6.92
N GLY A 464 10.30 -35.03 -6.65
CA GLY A 464 9.48 -34.13 -7.46
C GLY A 464 10.28 -33.31 -8.48
N THR A 465 9.57 -32.43 -9.18
CA THR A 465 10.12 -31.62 -10.27
C THR A 465 9.83 -30.12 -10.08
N PRO A 466 10.85 -29.23 -10.08
CA PRO A 466 10.62 -27.81 -9.90
C PRO A 466 9.66 -27.23 -10.95
N GLY A 467 8.59 -26.58 -10.49
CA GLY A 467 7.48 -26.11 -11.30
C GLY A 467 6.36 -27.12 -11.51
N GLN A 468 6.32 -28.22 -10.74
CA GLN A 468 5.19 -29.14 -10.70
C GLN A 468 3.90 -28.43 -10.24
N VAL A 469 2.77 -28.87 -10.75
CA VAL A 469 1.46 -28.35 -10.36
C VAL A 469 0.91 -29.21 -9.25
N ILE A 470 0.59 -28.60 -8.11
CA ILE A 470 0.00 -29.27 -6.96
C ILE A 470 -1.37 -28.67 -6.63
N GLU A 471 -2.25 -29.51 -6.07
CA GLU A 471 -3.50 -29.10 -5.43
C GLU A 471 -3.31 -29.19 -3.92
N VAL A 472 -3.71 -28.14 -3.21
CA VAL A 472 -3.87 -28.15 -1.75
C VAL A 472 -5.35 -27.91 -1.49
N THR A 473 -6.01 -28.86 -0.84
CA THR A 473 -7.44 -28.77 -0.52
C THR A 473 -7.66 -28.09 0.83
N HIS A 474 -8.87 -27.60 1.05
CA HIS A 474 -9.31 -27.02 2.32
C HIS A 474 -9.24 -27.99 3.52
N ASN A 475 -9.15 -29.31 3.27
CA ASN A 475 -8.95 -30.34 4.29
C ASN A 475 -7.47 -30.70 4.49
N ALA A 476 -6.54 -29.85 4.05
CA ALA A 476 -5.11 -30.11 4.16
C ALA A 476 -4.62 -31.36 3.39
N ASP A 477 -5.29 -31.75 2.30
CA ASP A 477 -4.74 -32.76 1.37
C ASP A 477 -3.88 -32.12 0.30
N VAL A 478 -2.74 -32.73 0.00
CA VAL A 478 -1.87 -32.33 -1.12
C VAL A 478 -1.85 -33.40 -2.21
N ARG A 479 -1.95 -32.98 -3.47
CA ARG A 479 -1.85 -33.87 -4.65
C ARG A 479 -0.98 -33.25 -5.72
N VAL A 480 -0.13 -34.05 -6.37
CA VAL A 480 0.58 -33.64 -7.58
C VAL A 480 -0.32 -33.88 -8.78
N LEU A 481 -0.68 -32.81 -9.49
CA LEU A 481 -1.53 -32.87 -10.68
C LEU A 481 -0.74 -33.09 -11.97
N ALA A 482 0.46 -32.51 -12.05
CA ALA A 482 1.36 -32.64 -13.19
C ALA A 482 2.80 -32.28 -12.82
N PRO A 483 3.81 -32.84 -13.51
CA PRO A 483 5.22 -32.55 -13.24
C PRO A 483 5.66 -31.16 -13.76
N SER A 484 4.86 -30.51 -14.59
CA SER A 484 5.10 -29.13 -15.02
C SER A 484 3.82 -28.41 -15.44
N LEU A 485 3.83 -27.08 -15.37
CA LEU A 485 2.78 -26.23 -15.92
C LEU A 485 2.48 -26.55 -17.40
N THR A 486 3.52 -26.81 -18.20
CA THR A 486 3.35 -27.13 -19.63
C THR A 486 2.57 -28.44 -19.82
N GLU A 487 2.93 -29.50 -19.08
CA GLU A 487 2.24 -30.79 -19.17
C GLU A 487 0.82 -30.71 -18.63
N PHE A 488 0.61 -29.91 -17.58
CA PHE A 488 -0.72 -29.64 -17.03
C PHE A 488 -1.67 -29.07 -18.10
N PHE A 489 -1.25 -28.00 -18.78
CA PHE A 489 -2.05 -27.36 -19.82
C PHE A 489 -2.22 -28.22 -21.08
N GLN A 490 -1.22 -29.04 -21.42
CA GLN A 490 -1.38 -30.05 -22.47
C GLN A 490 -2.43 -31.10 -22.11
N GLY A 491 -2.45 -31.54 -20.85
CA GLY A 491 -3.46 -32.46 -20.31
C GLY A 491 -4.87 -31.89 -20.42
N ILE A 492 -5.06 -30.64 -19.98
CA ILE A 492 -6.35 -29.93 -20.10
C ILE A 492 -6.78 -29.83 -21.57
N ALA A 493 -5.89 -29.37 -22.45
CA ALA A 493 -6.20 -29.25 -23.88
C ALA A 493 -6.63 -30.59 -24.50
N LEU A 494 -5.93 -31.68 -24.16
CA LEU A 494 -6.26 -33.03 -24.63
C LEU A 494 -7.61 -33.51 -24.09
N ALA A 495 -7.90 -33.28 -22.81
CA ALA A 495 -9.13 -33.70 -22.19
C ALA A 495 -10.36 -32.94 -22.74
N LEU A 496 -10.23 -31.62 -23.00
CA LEU A 496 -11.24 -30.82 -23.70
C LEU A 496 -11.49 -31.33 -25.13
N GLU A 497 -10.43 -31.57 -25.91
CA GLU A 497 -10.55 -32.08 -27.28
C GLU A 497 -11.11 -33.51 -27.36
N ALA A 498 -10.88 -34.32 -26.32
CA ALA A 498 -11.43 -35.66 -26.18
C ALA A 498 -12.90 -35.67 -25.71
N GLY A 499 -13.46 -34.51 -25.32
CA GLY A 499 -14.83 -34.40 -24.82
C GLY A 499 -15.01 -35.00 -23.42
N LEU A 500 -13.98 -34.94 -22.58
CA LEU A 500 -14.05 -35.41 -21.19
C LEU A 500 -14.71 -34.40 -20.24
N PHE A 501 -14.89 -33.16 -20.69
CA PHE A 501 -15.59 -32.11 -19.96
C PHE A 501 -16.86 -31.71 -20.70
N GLU A 502 -17.89 -31.40 -19.93
CA GLU A 502 -19.13 -30.79 -20.41
C GLU A 502 -19.24 -29.40 -19.78
N VAL A 503 -19.69 -28.43 -20.59
CA VAL A 503 -20.05 -27.08 -20.15
C VAL A 503 -21.38 -27.21 -19.39
N ASP A 504 -21.43 -26.74 -18.15
CA ASP A 504 -22.64 -26.89 -17.35
C ASP A 504 -23.71 -25.86 -17.77
N GLU A 505 -24.92 -25.91 -17.19
CA GLU A 505 -26.00 -24.98 -17.57
C GLU A 505 -25.67 -23.51 -17.27
N SER A 506 -24.64 -23.28 -16.49
CA SER A 506 -24.23 -21.98 -15.98
C SER A 506 -22.96 -21.43 -16.66
N GLY A 507 -22.26 -22.25 -17.45
CA GLY A 507 -21.11 -21.90 -18.30
C GLY A 507 -19.91 -22.74 -17.94
#